data_AF-A0A4R7W6W2-F1
#
_entry.id   AF-A0A4R7W6W2-F1
#
_cell.length_a   1.000
_cell.length_b   1.000
_cell.length_c   1.000
_cell.angle_alpha   90.00
_cell.angle_beta   90.00
_cell.angle_gamma   90.00
#
_symmetry.space_group_name_H-M   'P 1'
#
loop_
_entity.id
_entity.type
_entity.pdbx_description
1 polymer ?
#
loop_
_entity_poly.entity_id
_entity_poly.type
_entity_poly.pdbx_seq_one_letter_code
_entity_poly.pdbx_strand_id
1 'polypeptide(L)'
;MTTLGERFARALAAKDEEGVRAVTAPDVNFRAMTPGRFWEAASHEDLVDILFANWLEPSDEVVALVSVSDGEVSTRRHVTYRLHLRNADGDSLMEQQMYYDVVGDRISWARVMCSGFVRT
;
A
#
# COMPACT_ATOMS: atom_id res chain seq x y z
N MET A 1 17.88 2.88 -8.48
CA MET A 1 16.90 1.83 -8.86
C MET A 1 15.70 1.96 -7.94
N THR A 2 14.49 1.85 -8.47
CA THR A 2 13.23 1.91 -7.71
C THR A 2 13.12 0.69 -6.78
N THR A 3 12.86 0.92 -5.49
CA THR A 3 12.72 -0.16 -4.50
C THR A 3 11.43 -0.96 -4.73
N LEU A 4 11.31 -2.13 -4.08
CA LEU A 4 10.04 -2.88 -4.07
C LEU A 4 8.91 -2.10 -3.40
N GLY A 5 9.21 -1.37 -2.32
CA GLY A 5 8.24 -0.55 -1.60
C GLY A 5 7.72 0.60 -2.45
N GLU A 6 8.61 1.30 -3.16
CA GLU A 6 8.21 2.35 -4.10
C GLU A 6 7.37 1.78 -5.26
N ARG A 7 7.74 0.63 -5.82
CA ARG A 7 6.93 -0.02 -6.86
C ARG A 7 5.53 -0.40 -6.34
N PHE A 8 5.43 -0.90 -5.12
CA PHE A 8 4.15 -1.18 -4.47
C PHE A 8 3.31 0.10 -4.32
N ALA A 9 3.91 1.19 -3.83
CA ALA A 9 3.23 2.48 -3.67
C ALA A 9 2.69 3.01 -5.01
N ARG A 10 3.47 2.86 -6.09
CA ARG A 10 3.07 3.23 -7.45
C ARG A 10 1.93 2.37 -7.98
N ALA A 11 2.00 1.05 -7.79
CA ALA A 11 0.94 0.13 -8.20
C ALA A 11 -0.37 0.42 -7.45
N LEU A 12 -0.29 0.63 -6.13
CA LEU A 12 -1.44 1.03 -5.31
C LEU A 12 -2.03 2.35 -5.79
N ALA A 13 -1.20 3.36 -6.05
CA ALA A 13 -1.65 4.66 -6.53
C ALA A 13 -2.31 4.59 -7.92
N ALA A 14 -1.87 3.68 -8.78
CA ALA A 14 -2.46 3.45 -10.09
C ALA A 14 -3.68 2.53 -10.07
N LYS A 15 -4.07 1.99 -8.90
CA LYS A 15 -5.03 0.88 -8.76
C LYS A 15 -4.71 -0.31 -9.68
N ASP A 16 -3.42 -0.63 -9.79
CA ASP A 16 -2.86 -1.64 -10.68
C ASP A 16 -2.72 -2.99 -9.95
N GLU A 17 -3.70 -3.87 -10.12
CA GLU A 17 -3.68 -5.22 -9.53
C GLU A 17 -2.50 -6.06 -10.01
N GLU A 18 -2.19 -6.00 -11.30
CA GLU A 18 -1.08 -6.76 -11.88
C GLU A 18 0.25 -6.25 -11.33
N GLY A 19 0.41 -4.94 -11.21
CA GLY A 19 1.56 -4.30 -10.57
C GLY A 19 1.73 -4.72 -9.12
N VAL A 20 0.66 -4.82 -8.34
CA VAL A 20 0.70 -5.32 -6.95
C VAL A 20 1.14 -6.79 -6.91
N ARG A 21 0.58 -7.64 -7.78
CA ARG A 21 0.95 -9.06 -7.89
C ARG A 21 2.41 -9.24 -8.34
N ALA A 22 2.88 -8.36 -9.21
CA ALA A 22 4.26 -8.36 -9.71
C ALA A 22 5.30 -7.97 -8.65
N VAL A 23 4.91 -7.37 -7.52
CA VAL A 23 5.85 -6.98 -6.47
C VAL A 23 5.69 -7.76 -5.17
N THR A 24 4.61 -8.52 -5.01
CA THR A 24 4.33 -9.32 -3.80
C THR A 24 4.45 -10.82 -4.08
N ALA A 25 4.81 -11.60 -3.07
CA ALA A 25 4.82 -13.06 -3.17
C ALA A 25 3.37 -13.59 -3.25
N PRO A 26 3.10 -14.69 -3.98
CA PRO A 26 1.75 -15.26 -4.06
C PRO A 26 1.14 -15.61 -2.71
N ASP A 27 1.99 -15.97 -1.74
CA ASP A 27 1.71 -16.33 -0.34
C ASP A 27 2.13 -15.23 0.65
N VAL A 28 2.05 -13.96 0.23
CA VAL A 28 2.46 -12.81 1.06
C VAL A 28 1.78 -12.83 2.44
N ASN A 29 2.59 -12.66 3.49
CA ASN A 29 2.11 -12.46 4.85
C ASN A 29 1.84 -10.96 5.09
N PHE A 30 0.65 -10.51 4.73
CA PHE A 30 0.27 -9.10 4.80
C PHE A 30 -0.60 -8.82 6.01
N ARG A 31 -0.27 -7.77 6.76
CA ARG A 31 -1.20 -7.17 7.73
C ARG A 31 -1.16 -5.66 7.67
N ALA A 32 -2.31 -5.06 7.91
CA ALA A 32 -2.40 -3.61 7.96
C ALA A 32 -3.43 -3.10 8.96
N MET A 33 -3.30 -1.83 9.32
CA MET A 33 -4.31 -1.11 10.07
C MET A 33 -4.65 0.21 9.38
N THR A 34 -5.92 0.38 9.06
CA THR A 34 -6.54 1.69 8.76
C THR A 34 -7.35 2.14 9.97
N PRO A 35 -7.73 3.43 10.07
CA PRO A 35 -8.52 3.88 11.21
C PRO A 35 -9.77 3.02 11.42
N GLY A 36 -9.85 2.37 12.58
CA GLY A 36 -10.98 1.52 12.97
C GLY A 36 -11.04 0.13 12.31
N ARG A 37 -10.05 -0.29 11.51
CA ARG A 37 -10.07 -1.60 10.82
C ARG A 37 -8.69 -2.26 10.78
N PHE A 38 -8.71 -3.59 10.90
CA PHE A 38 -7.55 -4.46 10.73
C PHE A 38 -7.72 -5.31 9.48
N TRP A 39 -6.63 -5.49 8.74
CA TRP A 39 -6.61 -6.23 7.49
C TRP A 39 -5.55 -7.33 7.57
N GLU A 40 -5.88 -8.52 7.08
CA GLU A 40 -4.93 -9.62 6.90
C GLU A 40 -5.15 -10.25 5.54
N ALA A 41 -4.06 -10.50 4.81
CA ALA A 41 -4.07 -11.30 3.59
C ALA A 41 -2.95 -12.33 3.63
N ALA A 42 -3.25 -13.51 3.10
CA ALA A 42 -2.31 -14.63 2.94
C ALA A 42 -2.22 -15.10 1.48
N SER A 43 -2.88 -14.40 0.56
CA SER A 43 -2.87 -14.66 -0.87
C SER A 43 -2.91 -13.36 -1.68
N HIS A 44 -2.52 -13.43 -2.95
CA HIS A 44 -2.69 -12.29 -3.86
C HIS A 44 -4.15 -11.88 -4.07
N GLU A 45 -5.07 -12.83 -4.09
CA GLU A 45 -6.51 -12.53 -4.27
C GLU A 45 -7.02 -11.72 -3.08
N ASP A 46 -6.78 -12.19 -1.85
CA ASP A 46 -7.16 -11.48 -0.64
C ASP A 46 -6.51 -10.10 -0.57
N LEU A 47 -5.22 -10.00 -0.93
CA LEU A 47 -4.49 -8.73 -0.89
C LEU A 47 -5.13 -7.70 -1.85
N VAL A 48 -5.39 -8.10 -3.09
CA VAL A 48 -5.94 -7.21 -4.11
C VAL A 48 -7.37 -6.77 -3.75
N ASP A 49 -8.19 -7.70 -3.27
CA ASP A 49 -9.55 -7.39 -2.79
C ASP A 49 -9.53 -6.40 -1.60
N ILE A 50 -8.65 -6.61 -0.62
CA ILE A 50 -8.47 -5.66 0.48
C ILE A 50 -8.07 -4.28 -0.04
N LEU A 51 -7.09 -4.19 -0.95
CA LEU A 51 -6.56 -2.91 -1.40
C LEU A 51 -7.58 -2.11 -2.23
N PHE A 52 -8.34 -2.75 -3.12
CA PHE A 52 -9.15 -2.03 -4.12
C PHE A 52 -10.66 -2.18 -3.97
N ALA A 53 -11.16 -3.15 -3.20
CA ALA A 53 -12.57 -3.21 -2.84
C ALA A 53 -12.88 -2.53 -1.49
N ASN A 54 -11.88 -2.43 -0.59
CA ASN A 54 -12.12 -1.99 0.79
C ASN A 54 -11.26 -0.82 1.27
N TRP A 55 -9.99 -0.75 0.87
CA TRP A 55 -9.06 0.28 1.37
C TRP A 55 -9.09 1.54 0.49
N LEU A 56 -8.93 1.36 -0.82
CA LEU A 56 -9.15 2.38 -1.84
C LEU A 56 -10.36 1.96 -2.66
N GLU A 57 -11.56 2.20 -2.11
CA GLU A 57 -12.82 1.76 -2.70
C GLU A 57 -12.97 2.28 -4.14
N PRO A 58 -13.81 1.66 -4.99
CA PRO A 58 -13.99 2.11 -6.38
C PRO A 58 -14.35 3.59 -6.52
N SER A 59 -15.03 4.17 -5.52
CA SER A 59 -15.39 5.59 -5.45
C SER A 59 -14.25 6.54 -5.08
N ASP A 60 -13.13 6.02 -4.58
CA ASP A 60 -11.96 6.83 -4.24
C ASP A 60 -11.07 7.02 -5.47
N GLU A 61 -10.95 8.26 -5.94
CA GLU A 61 -9.99 8.63 -6.98
C GLU A 61 -8.62 8.85 -6.35
N VAL A 62 -7.58 8.19 -6.84
CA VAL A 62 -6.20 8.54 -6.52
C VAL A 62 -5.73 9.62 -7.49
N VAL A 63 -5.73 10.87 -7.02
CA VAL A 63 -5.34 12.04 -7.82
C VAL A 63 -3.84 12.04 -8.07
N ALA A 64 -3.04 11.74 -7.04
CA ALA A 64 -1.57 11.70 -7.17
C ALA A 64 -0.88 10.87 -6.08
N LEU A 65 0.26 10.27 -6.45
CA LEU A 65 1.30 9.85 -5.51
C LEU A 65 2.18 11.06 -5.18
N VAL A 66 1.90 11.71 -4.05
CA VAL A 66 2.48 13.01 -3.67
C VAL A 66 3.94 12.88 -3.26
N SER A 67 4.27 11.82 -2.52
CA SER A 67 5.63 11.58 -2.04
C SER A 67 5.86 10.10 -1.79
N VAL A 68 7.10 9.65 -2.00
CA VAL A 68 7.61 8.35 -1.56
C VAL A 68 8.97 8.56 -0.91
N SER A 69 9.20 7.89 0.21
CA SER A 69 10.50 7.82 0.88
C SER A 69 10.77 6.39 1.30
N ASP A 70 11.95 5.88 0.96
CA ASP A 70 12.40 4.56 1.38
C ASP A 70 13.35 4.65 2.57
N GLY A 71 13.47 3.55 3.31
CA GLY A 71 14.40 3.39 4.41
C GLY A 71 14.64 1.92 4.73
N GLU A 72 15.52 1.67 5.69
CA GLU A 72 15.80 0.33 6.19
C GLU A 72 16.14 0.34 7.67
N VAL A 73 15.84 -0.77 8.35
CA VAL A 73 16.22 -1.07 9.71
C VAL A 73 16.92 -2.41 9.69
N SER A 74 18.25 -2.39 9.51
CA SER A 74 19.03 -3.59 9.24
C SER A 74 18.47 -4.32 8.00
N THR A 75 18.06 -5.59 8.12
CA THR A 75 17.50 -6.38 7.02
C THR A 75 16.06 -6.03 6.68
N ARG A 76 15.35 -5.29 7.54
CA ARG A 76 13.95 -4.92 7.34
C ARG A 76 13.87 -3.67 6.48
N ARG A 77 13.12 -3.72 5.38
CA ARG A 77 12.92 -2.56 4.51
C ARG A 77 11.71 -1.76 4.97
N HIS A 78 11.69 -0.48 4.63
CA HIS A 78 10.62 0.46 4.96
C HIS A 78 10.33 1.37 3.78
N VAL A 79 9.05 1.68 3.58
CA VAL A 79 8.61 2.74 2.67
C VAL A 79 7.50 3.54 3.31
N THR A 80 7.61 4.86 3.21
CA THR A 80 6.54 5.80 3.47
C THR A 80 6.04 6.35 2.15
N TYR A 81 4.73 6.44 1.96
CA TYR A 81 4.18 7.14 0.81
C TYR A 81 2.90 7.87 1.14
N ARG A 82 2.62 8.93 0.38
CA ARG A 82 1.44 9.77 0.54
C ARG A 82 0.65 9.83 -0.75
N LEU A 83 -0.65 9.56 -0.64
CA LEU A 83 -1.60 9.70 -1.73
C LEU A 83 -2.45 10.94 -1.52
N HIS A 84 -2.73 11.66 -2.60
CA HIS A 84 -3.82 12.61 -2.69
C HIS A 84 -5.03 11.87 -3.27
N LEU A 85 -6.12 11.90 -2.53
CA LEU A 85 -7.36 11.21 -2.85
C LEU A 85 -8.50 12.22 -3.01
N ARG A 86 -9.47 11.87 -3.85
CA ARG A 86 -10.73 12.60 -3.98
C ARG A 86 -11.92 11.64 -4.00
N ASN A 87 -12.94 11.95 -3.23
CA ASN A 87 -14.23 11.26 -3.25
C ASN A 87 -15.38 12.24 -2.95
N ALA A 88 -16.57 11.73 -2.62
CA ALA A 88 -17.75 12.55 -2.33
C ALA A 88 -17.57 13.48 -1.11
N ASP A 89 -16.67 13.16 -0.18
CA ASP A 89 -16.35 13.98 1.00
C ASP A 89 -15.28 15.05 0.70
N GLY A 90 -14.75 15.10 -0.54
CA GLY A 90 -13.78 16.07 -1.01
C GLY A 90 -12.36 15.54 -1.12
N ASP A 91 -11.40 16.46 -1.12
CA ASP A 91 -9.97 16.15 -1.21
C ASP A 91 -9.39 15.74 0.16
N SER A 92 -8.51 14.75 0.15
CA SER A 92 -7.82 14.27 1.33
C SER A 92 -6.41 13.76 1.03
N LEU A 93 -5.58 13.70 2.07
CA LEU A 93 -4.28 13.04 2.04
C LEU A 93 -4.34 11.75 2.88
N MET A 94 -3.72 10.70 2.38
CA MET A 94 -3.50 9.46 3.11
C MET A 94 -2.01 9.12 3.08
N GLU A 95 -1.41 8.97 4.27
CA GLU A 95 -0.04 8.49 4.41
C GLU A 95 -0.02 7.04 4.89
N GLN A 96 0.89 6.27 4.31
CA GLN A 96 1.15 4.88 4.66
C GLN A 96 2.58 4.72 5.15
N GLN A 97 2.74 3.94 6.20
CA GLN A 97 4.02 3.51 6.75
C GLN A 97 4.09 1.98 6.62
N MET A 98 4.91 1.48 5.69
CA MET A 98 5.05 0.04 5.43
C MET A 98 6.44 -0.46 5.76
N TYR A 99 6.53 -1.44 6.66
CA TYR A 99 7.71 -2.27 6.83
C TYR A 99 7.53 -3.58 6.07
N TYR A 100 8.56 -4.07 5.40
CA TYR A 100 8.46 -5.27 4.58
C TYR A 100 9.77 -6.08 4.48
N ASP A 101 9.62 -7.39 4.33
CA ASP A 101 10.72 -8.31 4.00
C ASP A 101 10.60 -8.77 2.55
N VAL A 102 11.73 -9.22 2.00
CA VAL A 102 11.85 -9.61 0.58
C VAL A 102 12.46 -11.01 0.48
N VAL A 103 11.87 -11.84 -0.37
CA VAL A 103 12.43 -13.11 -0.82
C VAL A 103 12.57 -13.04 -2.34
N GLY A 104 13.81 -13.16 -2.83
CA GLY A 104 14.12 -12.92 -4.25
C GLY A 104 13.80 -11.49 -4.66
N ASP A 105 12.86 -11.33 -5.59
CA ASP A 105 12.39 -10.05 -6.12
C ASP A 105 10.95 -9.72 -5.72
N ARG A 106 10.44 -10.34 -4.64
CA ARG A 106 9.06 -10.19 -4.16
C ARG A 106 8.99 -9.85 -2.68
N ILE A 107 8.01 -9.01 -2.32
CA ILE A 107 7.63 -8.73 -0.93
C ILE A 107 6.91 -9.96 -0.37
N SER A 108 7.52 -10.64 0.60
CA SER A 108 6.96 -11.86 1.21
C SER A 108 6.22 -11.58 2.52
N TRP A 109 6.51 -10.45 3.16
CA TRP A 109 5.92 -10.05 4.43
C TRP A 109 5.78 -8.53 4.45
N ALA A 110 4.65 -8.02 4.94
CA ALA A 110 4.41 -6.58 5.05
C ALA A 110 3.55 -6.23 6.27
N ARG A 111 3.89 -5.12 6.93
CA ARG A 111 3.10 -4.49 7.99
C ARG A 111 2.89 -3.03 7.64
N VAL A 112 1.63 -2.63 7.52
CA VAL A 112 1.26 -1.29 7.04
C VAL A 112 0.40 -0.54 8.06
N MET A 113 0.73 0.72 8.29
CA MET A 113 -0.02 1.63 9.15
C MET A 113 -0.47 2.85 8.34
N CYS A 114 -1.76 3.13 8.39
CA CYS A 114 -2.41 4.20 7.62
C CYS A 114 -2.80 5.37 8.53
N SER A 115 -2.57 6.61 8.08
CA SER A 115 -3.07 7.81 8.75
C SER A 115 -4.59 7.96 8.70
N GLY A 116 -5.26 7.24 7.79
CA GLY A 116 -6.60 7.55 7.33
C GLY A 116 -6.62 8.67 6.31
N PHE A 117 -7.83 8.99 5.84
CA PHE A 117 -8.07 10.12 4.95
C PHE A 117 -8.13 11.40 5.79
N VAL A 118 -7.07 12.20 5.71
CA VAL A 118 -6.94 13.49 6.40
C VAL A 118 -7.37 14.58 5.42
N ARG A 119 -8.47 15.29 5.75
CA ARG A 119 -9.02 16.33 4.88
C ARG A 119 -8.03 17.49 4.68
N THR A 120 -8.01 18.04 3.47
CA THR A 120 -7.17 19.18 3.07
C THR A 120 -7.99 20.44 2.82
#